data_AF-L0DCB9-F1
#
_entry.id   AF-L0DCB9-F1
#
_cell.length_a   1.000
_cell.length_b   1.000
_cell.length_c   1.000
_cell.angle_alpha   90.00
_cell.angle_beta   90.00
_cell.angle_gamma   90.00
#
_symmetry.space_group_name_H-M   'P 1'
#
loop_
_entity.id
_entity.type
_entity.pdbx_description
1 polymer ?
#
loop_
_entity_poly.entity_id
_entity_poly.type
_entity_poly.pdbx_seq_one_letter_code
_entity_poly.pdbx_strand_id
1 'polypeptide(L)'
;MKENRCDDLERDQAAHQAKIDEARESIRRLMRRLGDTDDPEVIQPLEERLAELRGVISAHQAEARQIESKLIVVKNQAEALRQWSEACLRGKKELAGGSVDFADKRDLLKALGVKVVAKKRDAELRFGVPLVTTDSSHGSAAGLVLPGLEIAAGLLDRLR
;
A
#
# COMPACT_ATOMS: atom_id res chain seq x y z
N MET A 1 -11.77 17.94 -6.36
CA MET A 1 -11.95 16.54 -5.94
C MET A 1 -10.60 15.86 -6.08
N LYS A 2 -10.00 15.35 -5.00
CA LYS A 2 -8.75 14.60 -5.10
C LYS A 2 -9.15 13.14 -5.32
N GLU A 3 -8.97 12.64 -6.54
CA GLU A 3 -9.14 11.21 -6.84
C GLU A 3 -8.26 10.39 -5.88
N ASN A 4 -8.82 9.29 -5.40
CA ASN A 4 -8.20 8.44 -4.40
C ASN A 4 -7.13 7.59 -5.08
N ARG A 5 -5.88 7.71 -4.65
CA ARG A 5 -4.72 7.03 -5.26
C ARG A 5 -4.88 5.50 -5.38
N CYS A 6 -5.71 4.91 -4.52
CA CYS A 6 -6.07 3.49 -4.60
C CYS A 6 -6.93 3.20 -5.85
N ASP A 7 -7.95 4.01 -6.10
CA ASP A 7 -8.91 3.84 -7.19
C ASP A 7 -8.24 4.02 -8.56
N ASP A 8 -7.21 4.86 -8.65
CA ASP A 8 -6.40 5.04 -9.86
C ASP A 8 -5.54 3.80 -10.16
N LEU A 9 -4.86 3.27 -9.13
CA LEU A 9 -4.07 2.05 -9.27
C LEU A 9 -4.93 0.83 -9.59
N GLU A 10 -6.14 0.73 -9.03
CA GLU A 10 -7.10 -0.34 -9.37
C GLU A 10 -7.58 -0.23 -10.81
N ARG A 11 -7.84 0.99 -11.31
CA ARG A 11 -8.15 1.24 -12.72
C ARG A 11 -7.00 0.84 -13.65
N ASP A 12 -5.78 1.22 -13.30
CA ASP A 12 -4.59 0.86 -14.07
C ASP A 12 -4.39 -0.66 -14.11
N GLN A 13 -4.53 -1.34 -12.97
CA GLN A 13 -4.46 -2.80 -12.92
C GLN A 13 -5.51 -3.46 -13.83
N ALA A 14 -6.75 -2.96 -13.80
CA ALA A 14 -7.82 -3.46 -14.67
C ALA A 14 -7.51 -3.23 -16.16
N ALA A 15 -6.93 -2.09 -16.51
CA ALA A 15 -6.52 -1.78 -17.88
C ALA A 15 -5.42 -2.73 -18.39
N HIS A 16 -4.40 -3.02 -17.58
CA HIS A 16 -3.37 -4.00 -17.94
C HIS A 16 -3.93 -5.42 -18.06
N GLN A 17 -4.86 -5.79 -17.17
CA GLN A 17 -5.53 -7.10 -17.23
C GLN A 17 -6.36 -7.24 -18.53
N ALA A 18 -7.10 -6.21 -18.93
CA ALA A 18 -7.86 -6.21 -20.18
C ALA A 18 -6.96 -6.41 -21.41
N LYS A 19 -5.79 -5.73 -21.46
CA LYS A 19 -4.82 -5.90 -22.55
C LYS A 19 -4.22 -7.31 -22.59
N ILE A 20 -3.96 -7.92 -21.44
CA ILE A 20 -3.50 -9.31 -21.34
C ILE A 20 -4.56 -10.26 -21.92
N ASP A 21 -5.83 -10.05 -21.60
CA ASP A 21 -6.92 -10.92 -22.06
C ASP A 21 -7.20 -10.77 -23.55
N GLU A 22 -7.09 -9.55 -24.10
CA GLU A 22 -7.14 -9.30 -25.55
C GLU A 22 -5.98 -9.99 -26.29
N ALA A 23 -4.76 -9.88 -25.77
CA ALA A 23 -3.59 -10.55 -26.35
C ALA A 23 -3.73 -12.07 -26.29
N ARG A 24 -4.27 -12.63 -25.19
CA ARG A 24 -4.56 -14.07 -25.05
C ARG A 24 -5.59 -14.54 -26.08
N GLU A 25 -6.67 -13.79 -26.28
CA GLU A 25 -7.66 -14.15 -27.30
C GLU A 25 -7.08 -14.07 -28.71
N SER A 26 -6.21 -13.09 -28.96
CA SER A 26 -5.49 -12.98 -30.23
C SER A 26 -4.55 -14.16 -30.46
N ILE A 27 -3.84 -14.63 -29.43
CA ILE A 27 -3.05 -15.87 -29.49
C ILE A 27 -3.94 -17.08 -29.80
N ARG A 28 -5.10 -17.24 -29.14
CA ARG A 28 -6.03 -18.35 -29.45
C ARG A 28 -6.50 -18.34 -30.90
N ARG A 29 -6.73 -17.16 -31.48
CA ARG A 29 -7.09 -17.02 -32.91
C ARG A 29 -5.92 -17.37 -33.83
N LEU A 30 -4.71 -16.93 -33.51
CA LEU A 30 -3.50 -17.27 -34.29
C LEU A 30 -3.18 -18.76 -34.23
N MET A 31 -3.30 -19.39 -33.07
CA MET A 31 -3.08 -20.84 -32.92
C MET A 31 -4.07 -21.66 -33.73
N ARG A 32 -5.33 -21.23 -33.84
CA ARG A 32 -6.32 -21.87 -34.74
C ARG A 32 -5.87 -21.79 -36.20
N ARG A 33 -5.49 -20.59 -36.66
CA ARG A 33 -5.01 -20.38 -38.04
C ARG A 33 -3.76 -21.19 -38.35
N LEU A 34 -2.84 -21.30 -37.39
CA LEU A 34 -1.62 -22.08 -37.53
C LEU A 34 -1.92 -23.59 -37.70
N GLY A 35 -2.98 -24.09 -37.07
CA GLY A 35 -3.42 -25.48 -37.23
C GLY A 35 -4.21 -25.77 -38.52
N ASP A 36 -4.69 -24.73 -39.21
CA ASP A 36 -5.49 -24.83 -40.44
C ASP A 36 -4.66 -24.64 -41.72
N THR A 37 -3.36 -24.36 -41.60
CA THR A 37 -2.48 -24.06 -42.74
C THR A 37 -1.16 -24.83 -42.64
N ASP A 38 -0.80 -25.51 -43.73
CA ASP A 38 0.50 -26.17 -43.90
C ASP A 38 1.44 -25.33 -44.79
N ASP A 39 1.04 -24.11 -45.15
CA ASP A 39 1.83 -23.23 -46.02
C ASP A 39 2.95 -22.54 -45.22
N PRO A 40 4.23 -22.87 -45.47
CA PRO A 40 5.35 -22.29 -44.74
C PRO A 40 5.46 -20.76 -44.88
N GLU A 41 4.99 -20.18 -46.00
CA GLU A 41 4.98 -18.72 -46.20
C GLU A 41 3.94 -18.02 -45.31
N VAL A 42 2.92 -18.75 -44.86
CA VAL A 42 1.89 -18.26 -43.92
C VAL A 42 2.24 -18.58 -42.48
N ILE A 43 2.90 -19.72 -42.22
CA ILE A 43 3.30 -20.16 -40.87
C ILE A 43 4.30 -19.19 -40.23
N GLN A 44 5.37 -18.80 -40.93
CA GLN A 44 6.41 -17.93 -40.37
C GLN A 44 5.87 -16.60 -39.81
N PRO A 45 5.08 -15.81 -40.56
CA PRO A 45 4.47 -14.58 -40.04
C PRO A 45 3.55 -14.81 -38.84
N LEU A 46 2.84 -15.95 -38.78
CA LEU A 46 1.97 -16.28 -37.66
C LEU A 46 2.77 -16.59 -36.39
N GLU A 47 3.91 -17.28 -36.52
CA GLU A 47 4.82 -17.56 -35.40
C GLU A 47 5.47 -16.28 -34.85
N GLU A 48 5.95 -15.40 -35.73
CA GLU A 48 6.49 -14.09 -35.34
C GLU A 48 5.45 -13.26 -34.59
N ARG A 49 4.22 -13.19 -35.11
CA ARG A 49 3.13 -12.46 -34.47
C ARG A 49 2.76 -13.06 -33.11
N LEU A 50 2.84 -14.38 -32.98
CA LEU A 50 2.57 -15.08 -31.72
C LEU A 50 3.68 -14.80 -30.69
N ALA A 51 4.93 -14.71 -31.11
CA ALA A 51 6.05 -14.29 -30.27
C ALA A 51 5.89 -12.84 -29.78
N GLU A 52 5.52 -11.91 -30.65
CA GLU A 52 5.22 -10.52 -30.27
C GLU A 52 4.12 -10.43 -29.21
N LEU A 53 3.00 -11.13 -29.41
CA LEU A 53 1.89 -11.12 -28.44
C LEU A 53 2.27 -11.74 -27.09
N ARG A 54 3.12 -12.78 -27.09
CA ARG A 54 3.69 -13.31 -25.84
C ARG A 54 4.54 -12.26 -25.13
N GLY A 55 5.33 -11.48 -25.87
CA GLY A 55 6.09 -10.34 -25.34
C GLY A 55 5.18 -9.29 -24.69
N VAL A 56 4.10 -8.90 -25.37
CA VAL A 56 3.11 -7.93 -24.86
C VAL A 56 2.46 -8.43 -23.56
N ILE A 57 2.06 -9.71 -23.51
CA ILE A 57 1.50 -10.32 -22.29
C ILE A 57 2.52 -10.26 -21.15
N SER A 58 3.78 -10.61 -21.41
CA SER A 58 4.83 -10.57 -20.40
C SER A 58 5.05 -9.17 -19.84
N ALA A 59 5.07 -8.15 -20.70
CA ALA A 59 5.24 -6.76 -20.30
C ALA A 59 4.08 -6.29 -19.41
N HIS A 60 2.84 -6.48 -19.84
CA HIS A 60 1.67 -6.08 -19.05
C HIS A 60 1.49 -6.89 -17.77
N GLN A 61 1.92 -8.15 -17.73
CA GLN A 61 1.95 -8.93 -16.50
C GLN A 61 2.96 -8.38 -15.48
N ALA A 62 4.12 -7.92 -15.95
CA ALA A 62 5.11 -7.28 -15.08
C ALA A 62 4.56 -5.97 -14.49
N GLU A 63 3.91 -5.15 -15.31
CA GLU A 63 3.26 -3.90 -14.88
C GLU A 63 2.12 -4.17 -13.88
N ALA A 64 1.24 -5.14 -14.15
CA ALA A 64 0.16 -5.52 -13.26
C ALA A 64 0.67 -5.96 -11.87
N ARG A 65 1.73 -6.77 -11.81
CA ARG A 65 2.37 -7.19 -10.55
C ARG A 65 2.96 -6.00 -9.78
N GLN A 66 3.56 -5.05 -10.49
CA GLN A 66 4.09 -3.85 -9.86
C GLN A 66 2.97 -2.99 -9.26
N ILE A 67 1.85 -2.84 -9.97
CA ILE A 67 0.68 -2.12 -9.48
C ILE A 67 0.07 -2.82 -8.27
N GLU A 68 -0.05 -4.15 -8.31
CA GLU A 68 -0.53 -4.95 -7.18
C GLU A 68 0.33 -4.75 -5.93
N SER A 69 1.66 -4.75 -6.06
CA SER A 69 2.57 -4.45 -4.96
C SER A 69 2.32 -3.05 -4.38
N LYS A 70 2.14 -2.02 -5.24
CA LYS A 70 1.81 -0.66 -4.80
C LYS A 70 0.47 -0.59 -4.09
N LEU A 71 -0.55 -1.30 -4.57
CA LEU A 71 -1.87 -1.36 -3.97
C LEU A 71 -1.83 -1.94 -2.56
N ILE A 72 -1.07 -3.03 -2.34
CA ILE A 72 -0.90 -3.62 -1.02
C ILE A 72 -0.30 -2.59 -0.05
N VAL A 73 0.72 -1.86 -0.48
CA VAL A 73 1.34 -0.81 0.36
C VAL A 73 0.34 0.28 0.71
N VAL A 74 -0.38 0.82 -0.27
CA VAL A 74 -1.35 1.90 -0.05
C VAL A 74 -2.50 1.43 0.85
N LYS A 75 -3.00 0.20 0.66
CA LYS A 75 -4.05 -0.39 1.50
C LYS A 75 -3.59 -0.56 2.94
N ASN A 76 -2.39 -1.11 3.14
CA ASN A 76 -1.81 -1.26 4.47
C ASN A 76 -1.61 0.08 5.17
N GLN A 77 -1.14 1.11 4.44
CA GLN A 77 -1.01 2.47 4.98
C GLN A 77 -2.37 3.07 5.37
N ALA A 78 -3.38 2.91 4.52
CA ALA A 78 -4.73 3.42 4.79
C ALA A 78 -5.34 2.75 6.03
N GLU A 79 -5.16 1.43 6.17
CA GLU A 79 -5.62 0.69 7.35
C GLU A 79 -4.87 1.13 8.61
N ALA A 80 -3.57 1.31 8.53
CA ALA A 80 -2.77 1.73 9.67
C ALA A 80 -3.12 3.16 10.13
N LEU A 81 -3.37 4.07 9.20
CA LEU A 81 -3.90 5.42 9.50
C LEU A 81 -5.30 5.35 10.11
N ARG A 82 -6.16 4.46 9.62
CA ARG A 82 -7.50 4.24 10.19
C ARG A 82 -7.40 3.77 11.64
N GLN A 83 -6.61 2.73 11.92
CA GLN A 83 -6.38 2.23 13.27
C GLN A 83 -5.82 3.33 14.20
N TRP A 84 -4.88 4.14 13.70
CA TRP A 84 -4.33 5.26 14.45
C TRP A 84 -5.39 6.34 14.77
N SER A 85 -6.23 6.69 13.80
CA SER A 85 -7.33 7.64 14.01
C SER A 85 -8.38 7.13 15.00
N GLU A 86 -8.72 5.84 14.95
CA GLU A 86 -9.61 5.19 15.90
C GLU A 86 -9.00 5.20 17.31
N ALA A 87 -7.70 4.95 17.44
CA ALA A 87 -6.99 5.05 18.71
C ALA A 87 -7.02 6.48 19.28
N CYS A 88 -6.80 7.50 18.45
CA CYS A 88 -6.93 8.91 18.84
C CYS A 88 -8.36 9.25 19.33
N LEU A 89 -9.38 8.76 18.64
CA LEU A 89 -10.78 8.97 19.03
C LEU A 89 -11.14 8.25 20.34
N ARG A 90 -10.64 7.03 20.56
CA ARG A 90 -10.77 6.31 21.83
C ARG A 90 -10.15 7.10 22.97
N GLY A 91 -8.91 7.55 22.82
CA GLY A 91 -8.21 8.35 23.84
C GLY A 91 -8.94 9.63 24.17
N LYS A 92 -9.53 10.31 23.17
CA LYS A 92 -10.35 11.51 23.39
C LYS A 92 -11.60 11.22 24.22
N LYS A 93 -12.29 10.10 23.99
CA LYS A 93 -13.48 9.68 24.76
C LYS A 93 -13.11 9.29 26.19
N GLU A 94 -12.03 8.53 26.34
CA GLU A 94 -11.51 8.08 27.64
C GLU A 94 -11.05 9.24 28.52
N LEU A 95 -10.39 10.25 27.94
CA LEU A 95 -10.02 11.50 28.64
C LEU A 95 -11.25 12.34 29.06
N ALA A 96 -12.36 12.25 28.33
CA ALA A 96 -13.61 12.92 28.68
C ALA A 96 -14.43 12.16 29.74
N GLY A 97 -14.25 10.83 29.84
CA GLY A 97 -15.03 9.93 30.70
C GLY A 97 -14.56 9.81 32.16
N GLY A 98 -13.40 10.37 32.50
CA GLY A 98 -13.01 10.58 33.91
C GLY A 98 -12.76 9.31 34.72
N SER A 99 -11.98 8.36 34.20
CA SER A 99 -11.08 7.45 34.94
C SER A 99 -10.70 6.32 33.99
N VAL A 100 -9.52 6.43 33.40
CA VAL A 100 -8.98 5.40 32.49
C VAL A 100 -8.05 4.53 33.32
N ASP A 101 -8.26 3.22 33.29
CA ASP A 101 -7.41 2.30 34.02
C ASP A 101 -6.00 2.23 33.38
N PHE A 102 -5.06 1.59 34.07
CA PHE A 102 -3.69 1.49 33.58
C PHE A 102 -3.55 0.59 32.33
N ALA A 103 -4.41 -0.42 32.20
CA ALA A 103 -4.39 -1.33 31.05
C ALA A 103 -4.85 -0.62 29.78
N ASP A 104 -5.94 0.14 29.87
CA ASP A 104 -6.51 0.97 28.81
C ASP A 104 -5.50 2.04 28.37
N LYS A 105 -4.85 2.73 29.31
CA LYS A 105 -3.76 3.69 29.01
C LYS A 105 -2.60 3.04 28.27
N ARG A 106 -2.16 1.85 28.71
CA ARG A 106 -1.06 1.11 28.07
C ARG A 106 -1.44 0.66 26.67
N ASP A 107 -2.66 0.18 26.48
CA ASP A 107 -3.12 -0.34 25.19
C ASP A 107 -3.39 0.81 24.19
N LEU A 108 -3.82 1.98 24.69
CA LEU A 108 -3.88 3.22 23.92
C LEU A 108 -2.48 3.66 23.46
N LEU A 109 -1.49 3.68 24.35
CA LEU A 109 -0.11 4.05 24.02
C LEU A 109 0.51 3.08 22.99
N LYS A 110 0.22 1.78 23.09
CA LYS A 110 0.62 0.78 22.09
C LYS A 110 -0.06 1.04 20.73
N ALA A 111 -1.37 1.29 20.73
CA ALA A 111 -2.13 1.55 19.51
C ALA A 111 -1.70 2.84 18.79
N LEU A 112 -1.28 3.85 19.55
CA LEU A 112 -0.71 5.11 19.04
C LEU A 112 0.78 4.98 18.63
N GLY A 113 1.38 3.80 18.81
CA GLY A 113 2.78 3.55 18.48
C GLY A 113 3.74 4.41 19.30
N VAL A 114 3.37 4.80 20.53
CA VAL A 114 4.19 5.67 21.38
C VAL A 114 5.40 4.90 21.90
N LYS A 115 6.59 5.35 21.52
CA LYS A 115 7.85 4.87 22.08
C LYS A 115 8.37 5.89 23.08
N VAL A 116 8.61 5.43 24.30
CA VAL A 116 9.27 6.24 25.33
C VAL A 116 10.78 6.01 25.22
N VAL A 117 11.53 7.06 24.90
CA VAL A 117 13.00 7.03 24.88
C VAL A 117 13.48 7.80 26.12
N ALA A 118 13.92 7.06 27.13
CA ALA A 118 14.54 7.67 28.31
C ALA A 118 15.99 8.07 28.00
N LYS A 119 16.28 9.36 28.10
CA LYS A 119 17.62 9.93 28.19
C LYS A 119 17.91 10.25 29.66
N LYS A 120 19.20 10.31 30.04
CA LYS A 120 19.67 10.37 31.45
C LYS A 120 18.85 11.24 32.42
N ARG A 121 18.30 12.37 31.98
CA ARG A 121 17.42 13.24 32.81
C ARG A 121 16.06 13.56 32.19
N ASP A 122 15.79 13.07 30.97
CA ASP A 122 14.63 13.46 30.18
C ASP A 122 13.97 12.22 29.55
N ALA A 123 12.64 12.20 29.49
CA ALA A 123 11.91 11.20 28.70
C ALA A 123 11.38 11.86 27.43
N GLU A 124 11.71 11.30 26.27
CA GLU A 124 11.22 11.73 24.97
C GLU A 124 10.13 10.75 24.50
N LEU A 125 8.93 11.27 24.20
CA LEU A 125 7.85 10.47 23.62
C LEU A 125 7.88 10.60 22.11
N ARG A 126 7.98 9.48 21.41
CA ARG A 126 7.95 9.41 19.95
C ARG A 126 6.68 8.74 19.49
N PHE A 127 5.86 9.45 18.72
CA PHE A 127 4.67 8.90 18.09
C PHE A 127 5.07 8.28 16.76
N GLY A 128 4.87 6.97 16.61
CA GLY A 128 5.04 6.30 15.33
C GLY A 128 3.77 6.40 14.51
N VAL A 129 3.71 7.27 13.50
CA VAL A 129 2.70 7.10 12.45
C VAL A 129 3.14 5.88 11.62
N PRO A 130 2.30 4.85 11.48
CA PRO A 130 2.64 3.64 10.73
C PRO A 130 2.56 3.91 9.21
N LEU A 131 3.47 4.72 8.69
CA LEU A 131 3.65 4.93 7.26
C LEU A 131 4.86 4.11 6.81
N VAL A 132 4.60 3.02 6.07
CA VAL A 132 5.67 2.25 5.42
C VAL A 132 6.19 3.07 4.25
N THR A 133 7.34 3.71 4.40
CA THR A 133 8.01 4.39 3.28
C THR A 133 8.58 3.33 2.35
N THR A 134 8.21 3.37 1.08
CA THR A 134 8.85 2.59 0.02
C THR A 134 10.20 3.21 -0.29
N ASP A 135 11.17 3.07 0.61
CA ASP A 135 12.57 3.22 0.24
C ASP A 135 13.28 1.92 0.57
N SER A 136 13.61 1.22 -0.51
CA SER A 136 14.57 0.13 -0.57
C SER A 136 15.95 0.66 -0.16
N SER A 137 16.18 0.79 1.15
CA SER A 137 17.49 0.95 1.76
C SER A 137 17.36 0.65 3.25
N HIS A 138 17.97 -0.47 3.65
CA HIS A 138 18.21 -0.95 5.01
C HIS A 138 17.53 -0.22 6.18
N GLY A 139 16.62 -0.94 6.84
CA GLY A 139 16.64 -1.06 8.30
C GLY A 139 16.72 0.24 9.08
N SER A 140 15.84 1.19 8.81
CA SER A 140 15.61 2.29 9.72
C SER A 140 14.15 2.68 9.65
N ALA A 141 13.44 2.57 10.76
CA ALA A 141 12.15 3.22 10.93
C ALA A 141 12.42 4.71 10.82
N ALA A 142 12.28 5.27 9.62
CA ALA A 142 12.35 6.70 9.39
C ALA A 142 11.27 7.32 10.26
N GLY A 143 11.68 7.92 11.38
CA GLY A 143 10.83 8.76 12.19
C GLY A 143 10.39 9.91 11.32
N LEU A 144 9.19 9.82 10.75
CA LEU A 144 8.49 10.95 10.19
C LEU A 144 8.17 11.89 11.35
N VAL A 145 9.07 12.84 11.60
CA VAL A 145 8.74 14.06 12.34
C VAL A 145 7.78 14.82 11.43
N LEU A 146 6.47 14.66 11.67
CA LEU A 146 5.47 15.53 11.09
C LEU A 146 5.62 16.91 11.75
N PRO A 147 6.00 17.96 11.02
CA PRO A 147 5.92 19.31 11.54
C PRO A 147 4.44 19.70 11.54
N GLY A 148 3.87 19.94 12.74
CA GLY A 148 2.54 20.55 12.86
C GLY A 148 1.46 19.72 13.53
N LEU A 149 1.76 18.63 14.24
CA LEU A 149 0.83 18.13 15.25
C LEU A 149 1.11 18.86 16.58
N GLU A 150 0.53 20.05 16.74
CA GLU A 150 0.27 20.60 18.08
C GLU A 150 -0.75 19.69 18.76
N ILE A 151 -0.29 18.52 19.24
CA ILE A 151 -1.04 17.79 20.25
C ILE A 151 -0.94 18.66 21.50
N ALA A 152 -2.03 19.40 21.74
CA ALA A 152 -2.23 20.31 22.84
C ALA A 152 -1.46 19.86 24.09
N ALA A 153 -0.55 20.72 24.55
CA ALA A 153 0.32 20.50 25.71
C ALA A 153 -0.44 20.05 26.99
N GLY A 154 -1.76 20.25 27.05
CA GLY A 154 -2.63 19.76 28.14
C GLY A 154 -2.82 18.25 28.22
N LEU A 155 -2.42 17.46 27.21
CA LEU A 155 -2.55 15.99 27.24
C LEU A 155 -1.47 15.31 28.11
N LEU A 156 -0.34 16.00 28.32
CA LEU A 156 0.81 15.48 29.09
C LEU A 156 0.71 15.80 30.59
N ASP A 157 0.15 16.95 30.96
CA ASP A 157 0.04 17.36 32.38
C ASP A 157 -0.94 16.51 33.21
N ARG A 158 -1.83 15.74 32.57
CA ARG A 158 -2.80 14.87 33.25
C ARG A 158 -2.40 13.40 33.33
N LEU A 159 -1.23 13.04 32.78
CA LEU A 159 -0.69 11.68 32.81
C LEU A 159 0.40 11.48 33.89
N ARG A 160 0.64 12.50 34.73
CA ARG A 160 1.60 12.45 35.84
C ARG A 160 0.92 12.15 37.17
#